data_AF-A0A7X7E9P8-F1
#
_entry.id   AF-A0A7X7E9P8-F1
#
_cell.length_a   1.000
_cell.length_b   1.000
_cell.length_c   1.000
_cell.angle_alpha   90.00
_cell.angle_beta   90.00
_cell.angle_gamma   90.00
#
_symmetry.space_group_name_H-M   'P 1'
#
loop_
_entity.id
_entity.type
_entity.pdbx_description
1 polymer ?
#
loop_
_entity_poly.entity_id
_entity_poly.type
_entity_poly.pdbx_seq_one_letter_code
_entity_poly.pdbx_strand_id
1 'polypeptide(L)'
;MAGSAPRHQSAARHSLARRVALIFVAAVVITALALALSAYFISKAAQDQEALDKALTQSRFNLFLADSMLPEAPDETDYERLVDAFQIRGEFATLIEVEDAPPYVSGFNVTRELITAELASKVAEGRIGYQTIQVSDRQTLVVGGPVRSGEVTAYFFYPQDARLAGLATLRNILLIAGAILTVLGAIAGYLLAKRLLRPVRQASKAAVQMSQGDLDIRLPAGSDEFGVLAASFNRMAENLQAKMLDLEAGQARERRFVADVTHELRTPVSALVGEASLLRSKLESDPSVCAPEVARLVGMVNTDIGRLRQLVDDLLEISRLDAQAADTVLEPVQLRPFLAQLVQVR
;
A
#
# COMPACT_ATOMS: atom_id res chain seq x y z
N MET A 1 -0.79 2.65 49.31
CA MET A 1 -0.02 3.32 48.24
C MET A 1 0.71 2.25 47.45
N ALA A 2 0.14 1.83 46.32
CA ALA A 2 0.78 0.89 45.39
C ALA A 2 0.60 1.48 43.99
N GLY A 3 1.71 1.91 43.39
CA GLY A 3 1.74 2.56 42.09
C GLY A 3 1.49 1.55 40.97
N SER A 4 0.39 1.72 40.25
CA SER A 4 0.08 1.02 39.01
C SER A 4 0.92 1.57 37.87
N ALA A 5 1.88 0.78 37.37
CA ALA A 5 2.59 1.06 36.14
C ALA A 5 1.66 0.91 34.91
N PRO A 6 1.77 1.78 33.88
CA PRO A 6 0.96 1.65 32.69
C PRO A 6 1.50 0.53 31.80
N ARG A 7 0.65 -0.45 31.49
CA ARG A 7 0.90 -1.48 30.47
C ARG A 7 0.90 -0.82 29.09
N HIS A 8 2.07 -0.68 28.48
CA HIS A 8 2.19 -0.37 27.06
C HIS A 8 1.57 -1.52 26.24
N GLN A 9 0.35 -1.33 25.76
CA GLN A 9 -0.23 -2.18 24.71
C GLN A 9 0.57 -1.97 23.42
N SER A 10 1.39 -2.97 23.05
CA SER A 10 2.01 -3.02 21.73
C SER A 10 0.95 -3.34 20.69
N ALA A 11 0.20 -2.33 20.25
CA ALA A 11 -0.58 -2.45 19.03
C ALA A 11 0.40 -2.77 17.90
N ALA A 12 0.30 -3.98 17.35
CA ALA A 12 1.14 -4.46 16.27
C ALA A 12 1.02 -3.50 15.08
N ARG A 13 1.95 -2.54 14.98
CA ARG A 13 2.07 -1.63 13.83
C ARG A 13 2.46 -2.49 12.64
N HIS A 14 1.48 -3.04 11.94
CA HIS A 14 1.69 -3.68 10.65
C HIS A 14 2.41 -2.65 9.77
N SER A 15 3.67 -2.94 9.44
CA SER A 15 4.50 -2.04 8.63
C SER A 15 3.73 -1.70 7.34
N LEU A 16 3.74 -0.43 6.90
CA LEU A 16 3.00 0.05 5.71
C LEU A 16 3.12 -0.89 4.50
N ALA A 17 4.28 -1.54 4.32
CA ALA A 17 4.54 -2.53 3.28
C ALA A 17 3.63 -3.77 3.36
N ARG A 18 3.31 -4.26 4.56
CA ARG A 18 2.37 -5.37 4.76
C ARG A 18 0.96 -4.96 4.34
N ARG A 19 0.53 -3.74 4.65
CA ARG A 19 -0.81 -3.24 4.25
C ARG A 19 -0.92 -3.13 2.73
N VAL A 20 0.07 -2.52 2.08
CA VAL A 20 0.11 -2.41 0.61
C VAL A 20 0.15 -3.79 -0.05
N ALA A 21 0.95 -4.72 0.47
CA ALA A 21 0.99 -6.09 -0.04
C ALA A 21 -0.36 -6.80 0.12
N LEU A 22 -1.05 -6.64 1.27
CA LEU A 22 -2.37 -7.23 1.48
C LEU A 22 -3.43 -6.66 0.54
N ILE A 23 -3.41 -5.36 0.26
CA ILE A 23 -4.32 -4.73 -0.71
C ILE A 23 -4.07 -5.29 -2.11
N PHE A 24 -2.81 -5.42 -2.51
CA PHE A 24 -2.45 -6.00 -3.80
C PHE A 24 -2.92 -7.45 -3.92
N VAL A 25 -2.69 -8.27 -2.89
CA VAL A 25 -3.18 -9.66 -2.85
C VAL A 25 -4.70 -9.72 -2.93
N ALA A 26 -5.40 -8.87 -2.16
CA ALA A 26 -6.85 -8.81 -2.20
C ALA A 26 -7.37 -8.47 -3.60
N ALA A 27 -6.75 -7.51 -4.28
CA ALA A 27 -7.09 -7.17 -5.67
C ALA A 27 -6.88 -8.37 -6.61
N VAL A 28 -5.73 -9.04 -6.53
CA VAL A 28 -5.43 -10.24 -7.33
C VAL A 28 -6.45 -11.36 -7.07
N VAL A 29 -6.77 -11.62 -5.81
CA VAL A 29 -7.75 -12.65 -5.42
C VAL A 29 -9.14 -12.32 -5.96
N ILE A 30 -9.60 -11.07 -5.80
CA ILE A 30 -10.91 -10.64 -6.28
C ILE A 30 -11.00 -10.80 -7.80
N THR A 31 -9.98 -10.32 -8.53
CA THR A 31 -9.94 -10.45 -9.99
C THR A 31 -9.88 -11.91 -10.43
N ALA A 32 -9.05 -12.74 -9.79
CA ALA A 32 -8.94 -14.16 -10.09
C ALA A 32 -10.26 -14.91 -9.85
N LEU A 33 -10.93 -14.64 -8.72
CA LEU A 33 -12.23 -15.22 -8.39
C LEU A 33 -13.31 -14.79 -9.38
N ALA A 34 -13.37 -13.51 -9.74
CA ALA A 34 -14.33 -13.01 -10.71
C ALA A 34 -14.16 -13.69 -12.08
N LEU A 35 -12.91 -13.81 -12.56
CA LEU A 35 -12.60 -14.50 -13.81
C LEU A 35 -12.93 -16.00 -13.74
N ALA A 36 -12.56 -16.68 -12.65
CA ALA A 36 -12.82 -18.10 -12.47
C ALA A 36 -14.32 -18.40 -12.41
N LEU A 37 -15.09 -17.62 -11.65
CA LEU A 37 -16.54 -17.76 -11.59
C LEU A 37 -17.18 -17.50 -12.96
N SER A 38 -16.75 -16.44 -13.66
CA SER A 38 -17.27 -16.13 -14.99
C SER A 38 -17.00 -17.26 -15.98
N ALA A 39 -15.76 -17.75 -16.04
CA ALA A 39 -15.38 -18.87 -16.90
C ALA A 39 -16.18 -20.14 -16.58
N TYR A 40 -16.34 -20.46 -15.29
CA TYR A 40 -17.11 -21.63 -14.85
C TYR A 40 -18.58 -21.52 -15.24
N PHE A 41 -19.25 -20.40 -14.95
CA PHE A 41 -20.67 -20.23 -15.25
C PHE A 41 -20.95 -20.15 -16.75
N ILE A 42 -20.09 -19.47 -17.53
CA ILE A 42 -20.20 -19.43 -18.99
C ILE A 42 -20.03 -20.84 -19.57
N SER A 43 -19.01 -21.58 -19.13
CA SER A 43 -18.77 -22.94 -19.61
C SER A 43 -19.90 -23.90 -19.21
N LYS A 44 -20.38 -23.81 -17.98
CA LYS A 44 -21.53 -24.60 -17.51
C LYS A 44 -22.78 -24.33 -18.36
N ALA A 45 -23.11 -23.05 -18.55
CA ALA A 45 -24.29 -22.65 -19.33
C ALA A 45 -24.17 -23.07 -20.81
N ALA A 46 -22.99 -22.92 -21.41
CA ALA A 46 -22.74 -23.40 -22.77
C ALA A 46 -22.92 -24.92 -22.89
N GLN A 47 -22.39 -25.68 -21.93
CA GLN A 47 -22.56 -27.14 -21.91
C GLN A 47 -23.99 -27.59 -21.60
N ASP A 48 -24.77 -26.83 -20.81
CA ASP A 48 -26.20 -27.09 -20.59
C ASP A 48 -26.98 -27.01 -21.91
N GLN A 49 -26.74 -25.95 -22.68
CA GLN A 49 -27.37 -25.75 -23.97
C GLN A 49 -26.92 -26.81 -24.99
N GLU A 50 -25.61 -27.05 -25.08
CA GLU A 50 -25.05 -28.04 -26.02
C GLU A 50 -25.55 -29.46 -25.71
N ALA A 51 -25.64 -29.84 -24.43
CA ALA A 51 -26.15 -31.14 -24.03
C ALA A 51 -27.63 -31.31 -24.41
N LEU A 52 -28.45 -30.27 -24.19
CA LEU A 52 -29.86 -30.28 -24.58
C LEU A 52 -30.04 -30.35 -26.10
N ASP A 53 -29.31 -29.53 -26.86
CA ASP A 53 -29.39 -29.52 -28.32
C ASP A 53 -28.95 -30.85 -28.93
N LYS A 54 -27.87 -31.47 -28.41
CA LYS A 54 -27.44 -32.80 -28.83
C LYS A 54 -28.48 -33.85 -28.51
N ALA A 55 -29.04 -33.84 -27.29
CA ALA A 55 -30.06 -34.81 -26.87
C ALA A 55 -31.35 -34.66 -27.70
N LEU A 56 -31.81 -33.43 -27.98
CA LEU A 56 -32.98 -33.17 -28.82
C LEU A 56 -32.73 -33.60 -30.27
N THR A 57 -31.57 -33.26 -30.84
CA THR A 57 -31.20 -33.63 -32.22
C THR A 57 -31.11 -35.15 -32.37
N GLN A 58 -30.43 -35.83 -31.44
CA GLN A 58 -30.33 -37.29 -31.42
C GLN A 58 -31.70 -37.95 -31.24
N SER A 59 -32.53 -37.44 -30.32
CA SER A 59 -33.87 -38.00 -30.10
C SER A 59 -34.78 -37.81 -31.30
N ARG A 60 -34.76 -36.64 -31.96
CA ARG A 60 -35.52 -36.42 -33.21
C ARG A 60 -35.12 -37.41 -34.29
N PHE A 61 -33.83 -37.67 -34.45
CA PHE A 61 -33.35 -38.67 -35.40
C PHE A 61 -33.80 -40.09 -35.02
N ASN A 62 -33.72 -40.44 -33.73
CA ASN A 62 -34.19 -41.75 -33.25
C ASN A 62 -35.71 -41.92 -33.43
N LEU A 63 -36.52 -40.88 -33.15
CA LEU A 63 -37.98 -40.92 -33.39
C LEU A 63 -38.29 -41.10 -34.87
N PHE A 64 -37.57 -40.41 -35.76
CA PHE A 64 -37.70 -40.59 -37.21
C PHE A 64 -37.34 -42.01 -37.66
N LEU A 65 -36.27 -42.58 -37.08
CA LEU A 65 -35.89 -43.98 -37.34
C LEU A 65 -36.94 -44.96 -36.83
N ALA A 66 -37.49 -44.74 -35.64
CA ALA A 66 -38.55 -45.59 -35.09
C ALA A 66 -39.78 -45.63 -36.02
N ASP A 67 -40.19 -44.47 -36.53
CA ASP A 67 -41.30 -44.36 -37.48
C ASP A 67 -41.02 -45.09 -38.81
N SER A 68 -39.74 -45.13 -39.22
CA SER A 68 -39.29 -45.82 -40.44
C SER A 68 -39.06 -47.33 -40.26
N MET A 69 -38.75 -47.78 -39.04
CA MET A 69 -38.41 -49.18 -38.73
C MET A 69 -39.61 -50.02 -38.33
N LEU A 70 -40.64 -49.41 -37.74
CA LEU A 70 -41.86 -50.12 -37.36
C LEU A 70 -42.71 -50.41 -38.62
N PRO A 71 -43.23 -51.64 -38.80
CA PRO A 71 -44.21 -51.95 -39.85
C PRO A 71 -45.60 -51.41 -39.48
N GLU A 72 -46.56 -51.40 -40.41
CA GLU A 72 -47.91 -50.81 -40.20
C GLU A 72 -48.67 -51.43 -39.01
N ALA A 73 -48.46 -52.72 -38.75
CA ALA A 73 -48.98 -53.43 -37.59
C ALA A 73 -47.79 -54.09 -36.85
N PRO A 74 -47.11 -53.36 -35.95
CA PRO A 74 -45.94 -53.88 -35.23
C PRO A 74 -46.35 -54.94 -34.20
N ASP A 75 -45.54 -55.99 -34.09
CA ASP A 75 -45.66 -57.00 -33.03
C ASP A 75 -44.64 -56.76 -31.89
N GLU A 76 -44.71 -57.59 -30.83
CA GLU A 76 -43.78 -57.53 -29.70
C GLU A 76 -42.30 -57.59 -30.13
N THR A 77 -41.98 -58.42 -31.12
CA THR A 77 -40.61 -58.59 -31.61
C THR A 77 -40.09 -57.39 -32.39
N ASP A 78 -40.98 -56.60 -33.02
CA ASP A 78 -40.61 -55.34 -33.67
C ASP A 78 -40.17 -54.29 -32.65
N TYR A 79 -40.87 -54.20 -31.50
CA TYR A 79 -40.50 -53.28 -30.42
C TYR A 79 -39.19 -53.71 -29.73
N GLU A 80 -38.99 -55.00 -29.47
CA GLU A 80 -37.72 -55.53 -28.96
C GLU A 80 -36.57 -55.19 -29.91
N ARG A 81 -36.74 -55.46 -31.22
CA ARG A 81 -35.74 -55.12 -32.26
C ARG A 81 -35.43 -53.63 -32.31
N LEU A 82 -36.43 -52.77 -32.13
CA LEU A 82 -36.25 -51.32 -32.12
C LEU A 82 -35.44 -50.85 -30.90
N VAL A 83 -35.76 -51.37 -29.72
CA VAL A 83 -35.05 -51.08 -28.46
C VAL A 83 -33.59 -51.55 -28.54
N ASP A 84 -33.35 -52.75 -29.07
CA ASP A 84 -32.01 -53.29 -29.31
C ASP A 84 -31.22 -52.45 -30.31
N ALA A 85 -31.86 -52.02 -31.41
CA ALA A 85 -31.24 -51.18 -32.42
C ALA A 85 -30.78 -49.82 -31.84
N PHE A 86 -31.52 -49.28 -30.89
CA PHE A 86 -31.12 -48.06 -30.18
C PHE A 86 -30.02 -48.28 -29.15
N GLN A 87 -30.06 -49.40 -28.42
CA GLN A 87 -29.02 -49.75 -27.46
C GLN A 87 -27.65 -49.94 -28.11
N ILE A 88 -27.59 -50.49 -29.32
CA ILE A 88 -26.33 -50.67 -30.06
C ILE A 88 -25.75 -49.32 -30.51
N ARG A 89 -26.60 -48.30 -30.71
CA ARG A 89 -26.23 -47.06 -31.39
C ARG A 89 -25.81 -45.93 -30.45
N GLY A 90 -25.98 -46.05 -29.13
CA GLY A 90 -25.55 -45.00 -28.22
C GLY A 90 -25.50 -45.36 -26.75
N GLU A 91 -24.85 -44.48 -25.99
CA GLU A 91 -24.78 -44.51 -24.52
C GLU A 91 -26.05 -43.89 -23.89
N PHE A 92 -27.22 -44.31 -24.33
CA PHE A 92 -28.50 -43.88 -23.77
C PHE A 92 -29.40 -45.09 -23.55
N ALA A 93 -30.22 -45.01 -22.51
CA ALA A 93 -31.29 -45.98 -22.30
C ALA A 93 -32.56 -45.50 -23.01
N THR A 94 -33.41 -46.43 -23.44
CA THR A 94 -34.67 -46.13 -24.13
C THR A 94 -35.81 -46.79 -23.39
N LEU A 95 -36.94 -46.10 -23.29
CA LEU A 95 -38.20 -46.65 -22.81
C LEU A 95 -39.28 -46.35 -23.85
N ILE A 96 -39.95 -47.38 -24.33
CA ILE A 96 -41.05 -47.28 -25.29
C ILE A 96 -42.34 -47.67 -24.56
N GLU A 97 -43.33 -46.79 -24.59
CA GLU A 97 -44.69 -47.09 -24.13
C GLU A 97 -45.61 -47.28 -25.33
N VAL A 98 -46.36 -48.37 -25.27
CA VAL A 98 -47.39 -48.74 -26.25
C VAL A 98 -48.70 -48.88 -25.48
N GLU A 99 -49.81 -48.47 -26.08
CA GLU A 99 -51.13 -48.64 -25.49
C GLU A 99 -51.44 -50.13 -25.27
N ASP A 100 -51.95 -50.47 -24.07
CA ASP A 100 -52.30 -51.84 -23.66
C ASP A 100 -51.15 -52.89 -23.63
N ALA A 101 -49.88 -52.47 -23.62
CA ALA A 101 -48.73 -53.36 -23.46
C ALA A 101 -47.77 -52.90 -22.34
N PRO A 102 -46.99 -53.81 -21.72
CA PRO A 102 -45.93 -53.40 -20.78
C PRO A 102 -44.86 -52.57 -21.50
N PRO A 103 -44.20 -51.63 -20.81
CA PRO A 103 -43.18 -50.78 -21.43
C PRO A 103 -41.93 -51.59 -21.80
N TYR A 104 -41.41 -51.34 -23.00
CA TYR A 104 -40.16 -51.94 -23.48
C TYR A 104 -38.99 -51.04 -23.09
N VAL A 105 -37.93 -51.60 -22.50
CA VAL A 105 -36.81 -50.81 -21.95
C VAL A 105 -35.47 -51.37 -22.40
N SER A 106 -34.57 -50.51 -22.89
CA SER A 106 -33.14 -50.83 -23.02
C SER A 106 -32.36 -50.29 -21.83
N GLY A 107 -31.57 -51.17 -21.20
CA GLY A 107 -30.65 -50.82 -20.11
C GLY A 107 -31.20 -51.06 -18.70
N PHE A 108 -30.33 -50.86 -17.69
CA PHE A 108 -30.63 -51.08 -16.29
C PHE A 108 -31.15 -49.80 -15.61
N ASN A 109 -32.12 -49.93 -14.68
CA ASN A 109 -32.65 -48.86 -13.82
C ASN A 109 -33.46 -47.74 -14.51
N VAL A 110 -34.06 -48.01 -15.67
CA VAL A 110 -35.01 -47.10 -16.30
C VAL A 110 -36.43 -47.64 -16.13
N THR A 111 -37.31 -46.87 -15.52
CA THR A 111 -38.72 -47.22 -15.30
C THR A 111 -39.62 -46.04 -15.63
N ARG A 112 -40.90 -46.34 -15.86
CA ARG A 112 -41.91 -45.32 -16.14
C ARG A 112 -42.07 -44.30 -15.01
N GLU A 113 -41.86 -44.72 -13.76
CA GLU A 113 -41.94 -43.86 -12.57
C GLU A 113 -40.96 -42.68 -12.61
N LEU A 114 -39.88 -42.78 -13.39
CA LEU A 114 -38.89 -41.72 -13.55
C LEU A 114 -39.38 -40.57 -14.45
N ILE A 115 -40.43 -40.79 -15.25
CA ILE A 115 -40.97 -39.80 -16.19
C ILE A 115 -42.04 -38.98 -15.48
N THR A 116 -41.86 -37.66 -15.43
CA THR A 116 -42.81 -36.75 -14.78
C THR A 116 -44.12 -36.68 -15.56
N ALA A 117 -45.22 -36.37 -14.86
CA ALA A 117 -46.52 -36.14 -15.48
C ALA A 117 -46.48 -34.99 -16.51
N GLU A 118 -45.65 -33.97 -16.27
CA GLU A 118 -45.47 -32.86 -17.21
C GLU A 118 -44.83 -33.31 -18.53
N LEU A 119 -43.77 -34.11 -18.46
CA LEU A 119 -43.14 -34.64 -19.68
C LEU A 119 -44.09 -35.59 -20.41
N ALA A 120 -44.74 -36.49 -19.69
CA ALA A 120 -45.71 -37.42 -20.25
C ALA A 120 -46.85 -36.70 -20.99
N SER A 121 -47.41 -35.64 -20.39
CA SER A 121 -48.48 -34.84 -21.02
C SER A 121 -48.02 -34.17 -22.31
N LYS A 122 -46.80 -33.60 -22.34
CA LYS A 122 -46.25 -32.97 -23.55
C LYS A 122 -46.09 -33.98 -24.68
N VAL A 123 -45.65 -35.20 -24.36
CA VAL A 123 -45.46 -36.28 -25.34
C VAL A 123 -46.79 -36.81 -25.86
N ALA A 124 -47.79 -36.98 -24.98
CA ALA A 124 -49.14 -37.39 -25.35
C ALA A 124 -49.86 -36.37 -26.26
N GLU A 125 -49.55 -35.07 -26.12
CA GLU A 125 -50.01 -34.01 -27.03
C GLU A 125 -49.29 -34.00 -28.40
N GLY A 126 -48.43 -35.00 -28.66
CA GLY A 126 -47.67 -35.10 -29.90
C GLY A 126 -46.46 -34.15 -29.96
N ARG A 127 -45.99 -33.62 -28.82
CA ARG A 127 -44.84 -32.70 -28.77
C ARG A 127 -43.60 -33.39 -28.18
N ILE A 128 -42.43 -32.94 -28.61
CA ILE A 128 -41.18 -33.35 -27.96
C ILE A 128 -41.03 -32.56 -26.65
N GLY A 129 -40.79 -33.28 -25.56
CA GLY A 129 -40.51 -32.71 -24.26
C GLY A 129 -39.17 -33.19 -23.72
N TYR A 130 -38.66 -32.50 -22.69
CA TYR A 130 -37.48 -32.95 -21.95
C TYR A 130 -37.64 -32.67 -20.46
N GLN A 131 -36.91 -33.44 -19.65
CA GLN A 131 -36.78 -33.22 -18.21
C GLN A 131 -35.38 -33.64 -17.75
N THR A 132 -34.93 -33.13 -16.62
CA THR A 132 -33.69 -33.60 -15.99
C THR A 132 -34.03 -34.30 -14.68
N ILE A 133 -33.53 -35.52 -14.50
CA ILE A 133 -33.75 -36.35 -13.32
C ILE A 133 -32.44 -36.91 -12.78
N GLN A 134 -32.48 -37.51 -11.59
CA GLN A 134 -31.39 -38.35 -11.11
C GLN A 134 -31.80 -39.83 -11.17
N VAL A 135 -30.99 -40.64 -11.83
CA VAL A 135 -31.17 -42.09 -11.95
C VAL A 135 -29.95 -42.74 -11.32
N SER A 136 -30.13 -43.50 -10.25
CA SER A 136 -29.02 -44.16 -9.53
C SER A 136 -27.87 -43.20 -9.16
N ASP A 137 -28.20 -42.01 -8.62
CA ASP A 137 -27.26 -40.92 -8.27
C ASP A 137 -26.54 -40.26 -9.47
N ARG A 138 -26.99 -40.54 -10.69
CA ARG A 138 -26.46 -39.94 -11.93
C ARG A 138 -27.46 -38.97 -12.52
N GLN A 139 -27.02 -37.76 -12.79
CA GLN A 139 -27.86 -36.77 -13.46
C GLN A 139 -28.10 -37.21 -14.92
N THR A 140 -29.35 -37.33 -15.31
CA THR A 140 -29.76 -37.85 -16.61
C THR A 140 -30.75 -36.89 -17.24
N LEU A 141 -30.51 -36.53 -18.50
CA LEU A 141 -31.43 -35.74 -19.31
C LEU A 141 -32.34 -36.72 -20.06
N VAL A 142 -33.64 -36.60 -19.88
CA VAL A 142 -34.64 -37.44 -20.55
C VAL A 142 -35.34 -36.61 -21.61
N VAL A 143 -35.41 -37.14 -22.82
CA VAL A 143 -36.14 -36.54 -23.94
C VAL A 143 -37.20 -37.53 -24.40
N GLY A 144 -38.46 -37.09 -24.43
CA GLY A 144 -39.59 -37.90 -24.87
C GLY A 144 -40.22 -37.34 -26.14
N GLY A 145 -40.78 -38.21 -26.97
CA GLY A 145 -41.57 -37.79 -28.13
C GLY A 145 -42.46 -38.91 -28.69
N PRO A 146 -43.47 -38.54 -29.49
CA PRO A 146 -44.37 -39.48 -30.13
C PRO A 146 -43.69 -40.17 -31.32
N VAL A 147 -44.11 -41.39 -31.58
CA VAL A 147 -43.81 -42.22 -32.77
C VAL A 147 -45.16 -42.62 -33.37
N ARG A 148 -45.25 -42.87 -34.70
CA ARG A 148 -46.50 -43.28 -35.36
C ARG A 148 -47.70 -42.37 -35.06
N SER A 149 -47.55 -41.07 -35.32
CA SER A 149 -48.62 -40.07 -35.07
C SER A 149 -49.20 -40.05 -33.64
N GLY A 150 -48.49 -40.60 -32.65
CA GLY A 150 -48.90 -40.61 -31.25
C GLY A 150 -49.37 -41.96 -30.70
N GLU A 151 -49.41 -43.01 -31.52
CA GLU A 151 -49.79 -44.37 -31.06
C GLU A 151 -48.72 -45.00 -30.14
N VAL A 152 -47.46 -44.58 -30.28
CA VAL A 152 -46.33 -45.06 -29.49
C VAL A 152 -45.58 -43.86 -28.93
N THR A 153 -45.09 -43.96 -27.69
CA THR A 153 -44.23 -42.92 -27.10
C THR A 153 -42.87 -43.48 -26.78
N ALA A 154 -41.81 -42.73 -27.11
CA ALA A 154 -40.43 -43.14 -26.84
C ALA A 154 -39.73 -42.09 -25.99
N TYR A 155 -39.00 -42.55 -24.98
CA TYR A 155 -38.21 -41.75 -24.06
C TYR A 155 -36.75 -42.19 -24.10
N PHE A 156 -35.84 -41.25 -24.28
CA PHE A 156 -34.41 -41.46 -24.36
C PHE A 156 -33.72 -40.82 -23.15
N PHE A 157 -32.90 -41.60 -22.45
CA PHE A 157 -32.23 -41.24 -21.21
C PHE A 157 -30.74 -41.04 -21.46
N TYR A 158 -30.28 -39.79 -21.42
CA TYR A 158 -28.89 -39.38 -21.70
C TYR A 158 -28.14 -39.06 -20.39
N PRO A 159 -27.27 -39.95 -19.89
CA PRO A 159 -26.46 -39.70 -18.70
C PRO A 159 -25.54 -38.48 -18.89
N GLN A 160 -25.33 -37.69 -17.83
CA GLN A 160 -24.52 -36.47 -17.86
C GLN A 160 -23.17 -36.65 -17.13
N ASP A 161 -22.75 -37.89 -16.83
CA ASP A 161 -21.56 -38.20 -16.02
C ASP A 161 -20.28 -37.58 -16.58
N ALA A 162 -20.01 -37.79 -17.88
CA ALA A 162 -18.82 -37.28 -18.55
C ALA A 162 -18.76 -35.74 -18.50
N ARG A 163 -19.93 -35.09 -18.64
CA ARG A 163 -20.07 -33.64 -18.56
C ARG A 163 -19.80 -33.13 -17.15
N LEU A 164 -20.42 -33.75 -16.14
CA LEU A 164 -20.22 -33.38 -14.74
C LEU A 164 -18.76 -33.59 -14.28
N ALA A 165 -18.12 -34.67 -14.73
CA ALA A 165 -16.70 -34.92 -14.52
C ALA A 165 -15.82 -33.85 -15.20
N GLY A 166 -16.19 -33.41 -16.41
CA GLY A 166 -15.56 -32.29 -17.11
C GLY A 166 -15.67 -30.98 -16.32
N LEU A 167 -16.85 -30.63 -15.81
CA LEU A 167 -17.06 -29.44 -14.98
C LEU A 167 -16.31 -29.51 -13.65
N ALA A 168 -16.23 -30.68 -13.02
CA ALA A 168 -15.43 -30.89 -11.81
C ALA A 168 -13.93 -30.71 -12.08
N THR A 169 -13.45 -31.19 -13.24
CA THR A 169 -12.06 -30.99 -13.69
C THR A 169 -11.79 -29.51 -13.95
N LEU A 170 -12.68 -28.82 -14.67
CA LEU A 170 -12.57 -27.38 -14.91
C LEU A 170 -12.54 -26.59 -13.59
N ARG A 171 -13.44 -26.89 -12.65
CA ARG A 171 -13.45 -26.29 -11.31
C ARG A 171 -12.10 -26.49 -10.60
N ASN A 172 -11.56 -27.71 -10.61
CA ASN A 172 -10.30 -28.01 -9.94
C ASN A 172 -9.13 -27.27 -10.60
N ILE A 173 -9.08 -27.20 -11.93
CA ILE A 173 -8.07 -26.41 -12.67
C ILE A 173 -8.16 -24.94 -12.28
N LEU A 174 -9.37 -24.36 -12.25
CA LEU A 174 -9.59 -22.96 -11.85
C LEU A 174 -9.18 -22.69 -10.41
N LEU A 175 -9.46 -23.61 -9.48
CA LEU A 175 -9.03 -23.49 -8.07
C LEU A 175 -7.51 -23.53 -7.94
N ILE A 176 -6.84 -24.48 -8.60
CA ILE A 176 -5.38 -24.62 -8.57
C ILE A 176 -4.72 -23.39 -9.23
N ALA A 177 -5.19 -22.98 -10.40
CA ALA A 177 -4.69 -21.80 -11.09
C ALA A 177 -4.88 -20.53 -10.26
N GLY A 178 -6.06 -20.36 -9.63
CA GLY A 178 -6.35 -19.25 -8.74
C GLY A 178 -5.46 -19.23 -7.49
N ALA A 179 -5.18 -20.39 -6.89
CA ALA A 179 -4.26 -20.53 -5.77
C ALA A 179 -2.82 -20.14 -6.16
N ILE A 180 -2.33 -20.65 -7.30
CA ILE A 180 -1.01 -20.29 -7.84
C ILE A 180 -0.92 -18.78 -8.09
N LEU A 181 -1.92 -18.20 -8.76
CA LEU A 181 -1.95 -16.76 -9.05
C LEU A 181 -1.97 -15.92 -7.77
N THR A 182 -2.68 -16.36 -6.75
CA THR A 182 -2.72 -15.70 -5.43
C THR A 182 -1.35 -15.71 -4.76
N VAL A 183 -0.66 -16.86 -4.77
CA VAL A 183 0.69 -17.00 -4.18
C VAL A 183 1.68 -16.13 -4.94
N LEU A 184 1.67 -16.17 -6.27
CA LEU A 184 2.54 -15.33 -7.11
C LEU A 184 2.26 -13.84 -6.89
N GLY A 185 0.99 -13.45 -6.83
CA GLY A 185 0.56 -12.08 -6.51
C GLY A 185 1.04 -11.63 -5.13
N ALA A 186 1.00 -12.51 -4.12
CA ALA A 186 1.51 -12.22 -2.79
C ALA A 186 3.02 -12.00 -2.75
N ILE A 187 3.77 -12.87 -3.44
CA ILE A 187 5.23 -12.72 -3.55
C ILE A 187 5.58 -11.42 -4.27
N ALA A 188 4.98 -11.17 -5.43
CA ALA A 188 5.22 -9.97 -6.23
C ALA A 188 4.83 -8.69 -5.47
N GLY A 189 3.64 -8.66 -4.87
CA GLY A 189 3.15 -7.53 -4.08
C GLY A 189 4.04 -7.23 -2.87
N TYR A 190 4.51 -8.26 -2.17
CA TYR A 190 5.44 -8.09 -1.05
C TYR A 190 6.80 -7.53 -1.50
N LEU A 191 7.38 -8.08 -2.58
CA LEU A 191 8.66 -7.61 -3.12
C LEU A 191 8.58 -6.16 -3.59
N LEU A 192 7.52 -5.82 -4.33
CA LEU A 192 7.28 -4.46 -4.81
C LEU A 192 7.11 -3.48 -3.65
N ALA A 193 6.26 -3.83 -2.67
CA ALA A 193 6.06 -3.00 -1.48
C ALA A 193 7.38 -2.81 -0.71
N LYS A 194 8.17 -3.88 -0.54
CA LYS A 194 9.47 -3.79 0.13
C LYS A 194 10.45 -2.89 -0.61
N ARG A 195 10.47 -2.94 -1.96
CA ARG A 195 11.36 -2.12 -2.79
C ARG A 195 10.97 -0.64 -2.75
N LEU A 196 9.68 -0.32 -2.92
CA LEU A 196 9.19 1.06 -2.95
C LEU A 196 9.22 1.75 -1.58
N LEU A 197 9.02 1.02 -0.48
CA LEU A 197 9.00 1.59 0.87
C LEU A 197 10.37 1.63 1.55
N ARG A 198 11.40 1.00 0.98
CA ARG A 198 12.75 1.00 1.56
C ARG A 198 13.36 2.41 1.64
N PRO A 199 13.33 3.26 0.59
CA PRO A 199 13.89 4.62 0.66
C PRO A 199 13.16 5.48 1.69
N VAL A 200 11.83 5.38 1.76
CA VAL A 200 11.01 6.13 2.74
C VAL A 200 11.39 5.76 4.18
N ARG A 201 11.62 4.48 4.46
CA ARG A 201 12.09 4.03 5.79
C ARG A 201 13.50 4.53 6.10
N GLN A 202 14.39 4.56 5.12
CA GLN A 202 15.74 5.09 5.29
C GLN A 202 15.69 6.59 5.58
N ALA A 203 14.91 7.36 4.82
CA ALA A 203 14.70 8.78 5.06
C ALA A 203 14.09 9.05 6.45
N SER A 204 13.06 8.30 6.84
CA SER A 204 12.46 8.42 8.17
C SER A 204 13.45 8.12 9.29
N LYS A 205 14.29 7.08 9.14
CA LYS A 205 15.33 6.75 10.12
C LYS A 205 16.38 7.86 10.20
N ALA A 206 16.83 8.37 9.04
CA ALA A 206 17.82 9.45 8.98
C ALA A 206 17.29 10.74 9.62
N ALA A 207 16.02 11.09 9.39
CA ALA A 207 15.39 12.24 10.02
C ALA A 207 15.32 12.11 11.55
N VAL A 208 15.05 10.92 12.08
CA VAL A 208 15.09 10.66 13.53
C VAL A 208 16.51 10.84 14.08
N GLN A 209 17.53 10.31 13.39
CA GLN A 209 18.93 10.49 13.81
C GLN A 209 19.36 11.97 13.76
N MET A 210 18.98 12.69 12.71
CA MET A 210 19.23 14.13 12.59
C MET A 210 18.55 14.92 13.72
N SER A 211 17.33 14.55 14.12
CA SER A 211 16.65 15.18 15.27
C SER A 211 17.34 14.92 16.62
N GLN A 212 18.21 13.90 16.68
CA GLN A 212 19.03 13.59 17.85
C GLN A 212 20.41 14.28 17.80
N GLY A 213 20.67 15.13 16.79
CA GLY A 213 21.90 15.91 16.65
C GLY A 213 22.93 15.33 15.68
N ASP A 214 22.67 14.16 15.07
CA ASP A 214 23.57 13.58 14.07
C ASP A 214 23.35 14.26 12.70
N LEU A 215 24.08 15.35 12.46
CA LEU A 215 23.99 16.14 11.23
C LEU A 215 24.87 15.63 10.09
N ASP A 216 25.69 14.61 10.30
CA ASP A 216 26.56 14.05 9.26
C ASP A 216 25.85 12.99 8.41
N ILE A 217 24.65 12.58 8.82
CA ILE A 217 23.88 11.58 8.08
C ILE A 217 23.47 12.11 6.69
N ARG A 218 23.68 11.27 5.67
CA ARG A 218 23.29 11.56 4.28
C ARG A 218 22.51 10.39 3.70
N LEU A 219 21.52 10.70 2.87
CA LEU A 219 20.79 9.72 2.08
C LEU A 219 21.49 9.48 0.73
N PRO A 220 21.45 8.24 0.20
CA PRO A 220 22.05 7.91 -1.08
C PRO A 220 21.38 8.69 -2.22
N ALA A 221 22.19 9.18 -3.16
CA ALA A 221 21.68 9.85 -4.36
C ALA A 221 20.92 8.87 -5.26
N GLY A 222 19.88 9.36 -5.90
CA GLY A 222 19.06 8.63 -6.86
C GLY A 222 18.65 9.54 -8.02
N SER A 223 18.24 8.94 -9.13
CA SER A 223 17.74 9.65 -10.32
C SER A 223 16.22 9.67 -10.42
N ASP A 224 15.52 9.06 -9.46
CA ASP A 224 14.07 8.96 -9.39
C ASP A 224 13.48 9.97 -8.38
N GLU A 225 12.18 9.89 -8.13
CA GLU A 225 11.47 10.74 -7.17
C GLU A 225 12.05 10.63 -5.75
N PHE A 226 12.60 9.46 -5.40
CA PHE A 226 13.30 9.27 -4.13
C PHE A 226 14.67 9.93 -4.10
N GLY A 227 15.32 10.06 -5.26
CA GLY A 227 16.52 10.87 -5.45
C GLY A 227 16.29 12.35 -5.13
N VAL A 228 15.16 12.92 -5.56
CA VAL A 228 14.77 14.30 -5.24
C VAL A 228 14.56 14.47 -3.72
N LEU A 229 13.88 13.50 -3.08
CA LEU A 229 13.73 13.47 -1.62
C LEU A 229 15.09 13.41 -0.90
N ALA A 230 16.01 12.54 -1.37
CA ALA A 230 17.34 12.40 -0.80
C ALA A 230 18.17 13.68 -0.93
N ALA A 231 18.15 14.32 -2.11
CA ALA A 231 18.82 15.58 -2.36
C ALA A 231 18.29 16.71 -1.45
N SER A 232 16.96 16.75 -1.24
CA SER A 232 16.31 17.75 -0.39
C SER A 232 16.67 17.55 1.08
N PHE A 233 16.70 16.29 1.56
CA PHE A 233 17.14 15.95 2.90
C PHE A 233 18.60 16.33 3.13
N ASN A 234 19.50 15.97 2.19
CA ASN A 234 20.92 16.26 2.31
C ASN A 234 21.18 17.78 2.35
N ARG A 235 20.47 18.57 1.54
CA ARG A 235 20.55 20.05 1.56
C ARG A 235 20.06 20.63 2.88
N MET A 236 19.01 20.06 3.47
CA MET A 236 18.53 20.47 4.79
C MET A 236 19.58 20.18 5.87
N ALA A 237 20.19 19.00 5.86
CA ALA A 237 21.25 18.63 6.78
C ALA A 237 22.47 19.56 6.66
N GLU A 238 22.89 19.87 5.44
CA GLU A 238 23.98 20.81 5.15
C GLU A 238 23.69 22.23 5.66
N ASN A 239 22.50 22.76 5.37
CA ASN A 239 22.09 24.08 5.85
C ASN A 239 22.02 24.15 7.38
N LEU A 240 21.55 23.08 8.03
CA LEU A 240 21.47 23.02 9.48
C LEU A 240 22.86 22.94 10.12
N GLN A 241 23.76 22.15 9.54
CA GLN A 241 25.16 22.04 9.97
C GLN A 241 25.88 23.38 9.83
N ALA A 242 25.73 24.07 8.70
CA ALA A 242 26.29 25.39 8.48
C ALA A 242 25.78 26.42 9.51
N LYS A 243 24.46 26.42 9.80
CA LYS A 243 23.86 27.29 10.83
C LYS A 243 24.36 26.99 12.24
N MET A 244 24.53 25.70 12.59
CA MET A 244 25.09 25.34 13.90
C MET A 244 26.53 25.84 14.05
N LEU A 245 27.38 25.65 13.03
CA LEU A 245 28.75 26.14 13.04
C LEU A 245 28.84 27.66 13.17
N ASP A 246 27.95 28.39 12.48
CA ASP A 246 27.91 29.85 12.58
C ASP A 246 27.45 30.32 13.98
N LEU A 247 26.46 29.65 14.57
CA LEU A 247 26.03 29.93 15.94
C LEU A 247 27.13 29.63 16.96
N GLU A 248 27.85 28.51 16.82
CA GLU A 248 28.98 28.16 17.69
C GLU A 248 30.11 29.17 17.58
N ALA A 249 30.45 29.60 16.35
CA ALA A 249 31.44 30.64 16.11
C ALA A 249 31.00 31.99 16.72
N GLY A 250 29.72 32.35 16.58
CA GLY A 250 29.12 33.53 17.21
C GLY A 250 29.22 33.51 18.73
N GLN A 251 28.80 32.41 19.36
CA GLN A 251 28.90 32.23 20.82
C GLN A 251 30.36 32.26 21.30
N ALA A 252 31.30 31.71 20.53
CA ALA A 252 32.72 31.74 20.87
C ALA A 252 33.32 33.15 20.75
N ARG A 253 32.80 34.01 19.86
CA ARG A 253 33.16 35.44 19.77
C ARG A 253 32.59 36.22 20.95
N GLU A 254 31.30 36.03 21.25
CA GLU A 254 30.62 36.69 22.38
C GLU A 254 31.31 36.38 23.72
N ARG A 255 31.65 35.11 23.98
CA ARG A 255 32.36 34.72 25.22
C ARG A 255 33.74 35.36 25.33
N ARG A 256 34.48 35.48 24.22
CA ARG A 256 35.78 36.16 24.18
C ARG A 256 35.63 37.64 24.48
N PHE A 257 34.70 38.31 23.80
CA PHE A 257 34.40 39.71 24.04
C PHE A 257 34.06 39.98 25.52
N VAL A 258 33.14 39.21 26.12
CA VAL A 258 32.80 39.38 27.54
C VAL A 258 34.01 39.18 28.45
N ALA A 259 34.87 38.20 28.16
CA ALA A 259 36.09 37.98 28.92
C ALA A 259 37.05 39.18 28.82
N ASP A 260 37.30 39.65 27.59
CA ASP A 260 38.20 40.76 27.30
C ASP A 260 37.70 42.05 27.98
N VAL A 261 36.39 42.35 27.86
CA VAL A 261 35.76 43.50 28.54
C VAL A 261 35.88 43.42 30.05
N THR A 262 35.66 42.24 30.63
CA THR A 262 35.78 42.05 32.07
C THR A 262 37.22 42.29 32.54
N HIS A 263 38.20 41.86 31.75
CA HIS A 263 39.61 42.09 32.04
C HIS A 263 39.99 43.57 31.95
N GLU A 264 39.58 44.27 30.89
CA GLU A 264 39.88 45.69 30.68
C GLU A 264 39.17 46.59 31.69
N LEU A 265 37.97 46.24 32.17
CA LEU A 265 37.28 47.00 33.21
C LEU A 265 37.81 46.71 34.62
N ARG A 266 38.25 45.48 34.92
CA ARG A 266 38.71 45.11 36.27
C ARG A 266 39.92 45.93 36.71
N THR A 267 40.86 46.19 35.81
CA THR A 267 42.11 46.90 36.10
C THR A 267 41.89 48.35 36.59
N PRO A 268 41.23 49.24 35.82
CA PRO A 268 40.95 50.61 36.25
C PRO A 268 40.00 50.65 37.46
N VAL A 269 39.01 49.76 37.54
CA VAL A 269 38.13 49.69 38.73
C VAL A 269 38.92 49.33 39.99
N SER A 270 39.87 48.39 39.89
CA SER A 270 40.74 48.03 41.03
C SER A 270 41.65 49.18 41.44
N ALA A 271 42.16 49.95 40.48
CA ALA A 271 42.94 51.16 40.74
C ALA A 271 42.10 52.23 41.47
N LEU A 272 40.88 52.52 40.98
CA LEU A 272 39.94 53.43 41.63
C LEU A 272 39.60 53.02 43.07
N VAL A 273 39.35 51.72 43.31
CA VAL A 273 39.10 51.20 44.66
C VAL A 273 40.34 51.35 45.56
N GLY A 274 41.53 51.11 45.02
CA GLY A 274 42.80 51.31 45.74
C GLY A 274 43.03 52.76 46.12
N GLU A 275 42.85 53.68 45.18
CA GLU A 275 43.00 55.12 45.39
C GLU A 275 41.96 55.67 46.37
N ALA A 276 40.69 55.26 46.25
CA ALA A 276 39.65 55.63 47.20
C ALA A 276 39.95 55.10 48.62
N SER A 277 40.50 53.88 48.73
CA SER A 277 40.89 53.29 50.02
C SER A 277 42.05 54.04 50.67
N LEU A 278 43.05 54.46 49.87
CA LEU A 278 44.17 55.30 50.33
C LEU A 278 43.69 56.68 50.77
N LEU A 279 42.79 57.30 49.99
CA LEU A 279 42.16 58.58 50.31
C LEU A 279 41.42 58.52 51.66
N ARG A 280 40.60 57.48 51.86
CA ARG A 280 39.87 57.24 53.12
C ARG A 280 40.82 57.02 54.30
N SER A 281 41.82 56.14 54.15
CA SER A 281 42.79 55.86 55.22
C SER A 281 43.53 57.13 55.66
N LYS A 282 43.88 58.00 54.71
CA LYS A 282 44.56 59.28 54.99
C LYS A 282 43.65 60.25 55.75
N LEU A 283 42.39 60.41 55.32
CA LEU A 283 41.40 61.25 55.99
C LEU A 283 41.07 60.79 57.43
N GLU A 284 41.06 59.47 57.67
CA GLU A 284 40.82 58.90 59.00
C GLU A 284 42.05 59.02 59.93
N SER A 285 43.26 58.95 59.38
CA SER A 285 44.51 59.00 60.17
C SER A 285 44.89 60.40 60.66
N ASP A 286 44.55 61.44 59.90
CA ASP A 286 44.81 62.84 60.27
C ASP A 286 43.75 63.76 59.63
N PRO A 287 42.79 64.30 60.40
CA PRO A 287 41.75 65.18 59.87
C PRO A 287 42.27 66.53 59.35
N SER A 288 43.54 66.87 59.59
CA SER A 288 44.18 68.15 59.23
C SER A 288 45.12 68.07 58.02
N VAL A 289 45.07 66.97 57.25
CA VAL A 289 45.95 66.70 56.10
C VAL A 289 45.99 67.84 55.08
N CYS A 290 47.21 68.19 54.65
CA CYS A 290 47.46 69.23 53.67
C CYS A 290 46.79 68.93 52.30
N ALA A 291 46.16 69.97 51.73
CA ALA A 291 45.53 69.96 50.40
C ALA A 291 46.30 69.24 49.25
N PRO A 292 47.64 69.33 49.11
CA PRO A 292 48.34 68.77 47.94
C PRO A 292 48.37 67.24 47.84
N GLU A 293 48.35 66.49 48.94
CA GLU A 293 48.36 65.01 48.88
C GLU A 293 46.97 64.43 48.55
N VAL A 294 45.93 65.00 49.16
CA VAL A 294 44.52 64.70 48.82
C VAL A 294 44.22 65.10 47.38
N ALA A 295 44.70 66.27 46.94
CA ALA A 295 44.56 66.71 45.55
C ALA A 295 45.23 65.75 44.55
N ARG A 296 46.35 65.12 44.92
CA ARG A 296 47.01 64.10 44.09
C ARG A 296 46.17 62.84 43.96
N LEU A 297 45.67 62.28 45.06
CA LEU A 297 44.79 61.09 45.04
C LEU A 297 43.49 61.35 44.28
N VAL A 298 42.86 62.51 44.48
CA VAL A 298 41.68 62.93 43.70
C VAL A 298 42.03 63.10 42.21
N GLY A 299 43.23 63.61 41.90
CA GLY A 299 43.73 63.71 40.54
C GLY A 299 43.93 62.35 39.86
N MET A 300 44.41 61.36 40.60
CA MET A 300 44.53 59.97 40.11
C MET A 300 43.14 59.36 39.86
N VAL A 301 42.20 59.51 40.80
CA VAL A 301 40.82 59.02 40.66
C VAL A 301 40.14 59.62 39.43
N ASN A 302 40.27 60.93 39.22
CA ASN A 302 39.72 61.60 38.04
C ASN A 302 40.36 61.11 36.74
N THR A 303 41.67 60.81 36.75
CA THR A 303 42.38 60.29 35.59
C THR A 303 41.87 58.88 35.23
N ASP A 304 41.70 58.02 36.22
CA ASP A 304 41.23 56.65 36.02
C ASP A 304 39.72 56.58 35.68
N ILE A 305 38.89 57.50 36.21
CA ILE A 305 37.50 57.70 35.73
C ILE A 305 37.51 58.13 34.25
N GLY A 306 38.41 59.03 33.85
CA GLY A 306 38.57 59.45 32.46
C GLY A 306 38.94 58.28 31.55
N ARG A 307 39.87 57.44 31.98
CA ARG A 307 40.26 56.21 31.26
C ARG A 307 39.11 55.20 31.16
N LEU A 308 38.37 54.98 32.25
CA LEU A 308 37.21 54.08 32.26
C LEU A 308 36.13 54.57 31.29
N ARG A 309 35.88 55.88 31.26
CA ARG A 309 34.94 56.49 30.31
C ARG A 309 35.37 56.26 28.86
N GLN A 310 36.64 56.51 28.53
CA GLN A 310 37.16 56.25 27.19
C GLN A 310 37.02 54.77 26.80
N LEU A 311 37.36 53.85 27.70
CA LEU A 311 37.19 52.40 27.49
C LEU A 311 35.74 52.01 27.21
N VAL A 312 34.78 52.60 27.94
CA VAL A 312 33.34 52.37 27.72
C VAL A 312 32.88 52.94 26.38
N ASP A 313 33.34 54.15 26.03
CA ASP A 313 33.03 54.78 24.74
C ASP A 313 33.56 53.94 23.58
N ASP A 314 34.81 53.49 23.64
CA ASP A 314 35.44 52.61 22.65
C ASP A 314 34.69 51.26 22.53
N LEU A 315 34.21 50.72 23.66
CA LEU A 315 33.42 49.48 23.71
C LEU A 315 32.05 49.60 23.04
N LEU A 316 31.36 50.72 23.26
CA LEU A 316 30.09 51.01 22.61
C LEU A 316 30.27 51.19 21.10
N GLU A 317 31.39 51.78 20.68
CA GLU A 317 31.73 51.92 19.27
C GLU A 317 31.98 50.56 18.60
N ILE A 318 32.79 49.69 19.22
CA ILE A 318 33.04 48.33 18.72
C ILE A 318 31.74 47.53 18.65
N SER A 319 30.90 47.56 19.70
CA SER A 319 29.62 46.84 19.72
C SER A 319 28.67 47.30 18.61
N ARG A 320 28.69 48.60 18.27
CA ARG A 320 27.88 49.15 17.18
C ARG A 320 28.40 48.72 15.81
N LEU A 321 29.73 48.69 15.63
CA LEU A 321 30.36 48.23 14.39
C LEU A 321 30.10 46.75 14.14
N ASP A 322 30.21 45.90 15.16
CA ASP A 322 29.88 44.46 15.04
C ASP A 322 28.41 44.22 14.69
N ALA A 323 27.49 45.02 15.23
CA ALA A 323 26.06 44.94 14.89
C ALA A 323 25.77 45.37 13.43
N GLN A 324 26.53 46.32 12.89
CA GLN A 324 26.38 46.83 11.51
C GLN A 324 27.19 46.03 10.48
N ALA A 325 28.17 45.23 10.90
CA ALA A 325 29.01 44.42 10.04
C ALA A 325 28.22 43.41 9.17
N ALA A 326 27.03 43.00 9.62
CA ALA A 326 26.15 42.09 8.88
C ALA A 326 25.48 42.73 7.64
N ASP A 327 25.37 44.06 7.59
CA ASP A 327 24.70 44.83 6.51
C ASP A 327 25.68 45.60 5.62
N THR A 328 26.98 45.28 5.68
CA THR A 328 28.02 46.06 4.98
C THR A 328 28.08 45.72 3.48
N VAL A 329 27.91 46.72 2.62
CA VAL A 329 28.06 46.60 1.16
C VAL A 329 29.46 47.05 0.75
N LEU A 330 30.20 46.18 0.07
CA LEU A 330 31.53 46.50 -0.46
C LEU A 330 31.39 47.21 -1.80
N GLU A 331 31.99 48.40 -1.93
CA GLU A 331 32.05 49.15 -3.18
C GLU A 331 33.51 49.48 -3.59
N PRO A 332 33.83 49.50 -4.89
CA PRO A 332 35.14 49.91 -5.36
C PRO A 332 35.39 51.40 -5.08
N VAL A 333 36.32 51.71 -4.17
CA VAL A 333 36.70 53.09 -3.83
C VAL A 333 38.04 53.45 -4.48
N GLN A 334 38.11 54.61 -5.11
CA GLN A 334 39.37 55.17 -5.60
C GLN A 334 40.20 55.71 -4.43
N LEU A 335 41.33 55.06 -4.14
CA LEU A 335 42.17 55.37 -2.99
C LEU A 335 42.71 56.81 -2.97
N ARG A 336 43.14 57.37 -4.11
CA ARG A 336 43.69 58.74 -4.18
C ARG A 336 42.70 59.81 -3.71
N PRO A 337 41.48 59.92 -4.28
CA PRO A 337 40.51 60.92 -3.84
C PRO A 337 40.01 60.67 -2.42
N PHE A 338 39.85 59.42 -2.00
CA PHE A 338 39.45 59.08 -0.63
C PHE A 338 40.45 59.57 0.42
N LEU A 339 41.75 59.32 0.19
CA LEU A 339 42.81 59.80 1.08
C LEU A 339 42.93 61.33 1.06
N ALA A 340 42.70 61.97 -0.08
CA ALA A 340 42.71 63.43 -0.17
C ALA A 340 41.58 64.09 0.66
N GLN A 341 40.41 63.46 0.73
CA GLN A 341 39.31 63.92 1.60
C GLN A 341 39.63 63.77 3.08
N LEU A 342 40.24 62.66 3.51
CA LEU A 342 40.61 62.43 4.91
C LEU A 342 41.64 63.44 5.43
N VAL A 343 42.56 63.89 4.57
CA VAL A 343 43.61 64.85 4.96
C VAL A 343 43.08 66.30 5.02
N GLN A 344 41.96 66.61 4.34
CA GLN A 344 41.31 67.92 4.42
C GLN A 344 40.42 68.11 5.66
N VAL A 345 40.00 67.01 6.31
CA VAL A 345 39.26 67.06 7.57
C VAL A 345 40.27 67.00 8.73
N ARG A 346 40.90 68.15 9.01
CA ARG A 346 41.63 68.35 10.27
C ARG A 346 41.38 69.74 10.82
#